data_AF-A0A2U2NAX3-F1
#
_entry.id   AF-A0A2U2NAX3-F1
#
_cell.length_a   1.000
_cell.length_b   1.000
_cell.length_c   1.000
_cell.angle_alpha   90.00
_cell.angle_beta   90.00
_cell.angle_gamma   90.00
#
_symmetry.space_group_name_H-M   'P 1'
#
loop_
_entity.id
_entity.type
_entity.pdbx_description
1 polymer ?
#
loop_
_entity_poly.entity_id
_entity_poly.type
_entity_poly.pdbx_seq_one_letter_code
_entity_poly.pdbx_strand_id
1 'polypeptide(L)'
;MSTRPAFPDSSNSSAAAAAAHAAHGSGLGPGFGSLRSAGAAFSPARMGSLRPSRPAQLDPNVADGLAGGMDPQAISEMSHLSAAALLDRVRHSEDPEVVRRVLTLVETVGVDEIAELWSDAEPDSLPGVLWRLYMLRTWMRTHRDSIARLWRVGEPVATTASAIAGVDQAPTEDDIARLADSILSGAFVGDFAVALERAAAFTDVVALGLRVEAKRMVQRATANGGMSSVDEEKAVRARAAKLLHTSGNLMATARDFAHGANLWRRGRLE
;
A
#
# COMPACT_ATOMS: atom_id res chain seq x y z
N MET A 1 -43.20 39.19 -17.68
CA MET A 1 -42.50 40.29 -16.99
C MET A 1 -42.32 39.91 -15.53
N SER A 2 -41.07 39.95 -15.06
CA SER A 2 -40.58 39.85 -13.68
C SER A 2 -41.08 38.74 -12.75
N THR A 3 -40.32 37.65 -12.71
CA THR A 3 -40.22 36.73 -11.57
C THR A 3 -39.34 37.34 -10.46
N ARG A 4 -39.90 37.47 -9.26
CA ARG A 4 -39.19 37.64 -7.97
C ARG A 4 -39.11 36.26 -7.31
N PRO A 5 -38.00 35.86 -6.65
CA PRO A 5 -38.05 34.84 -5.63
C PRO A 5 -38.15 35.47 -4.23
N ALA A 6 -39.04 34.90 -3.42
CA ALA A 6 -39.20 35.12 -2.00
C ALA A 6 -38.40 34.05 -1.24
N PHE A 7 -37.74 34.44 -0.15
CA PHE A 7 -37.38 33.52 0.92
C PHE A 7 -38.65 33.08 1.64
N PRO A 8 -38.71 31.82 2.11
CA PRO A 8 -38.79 31.68 3.56
C PRO A 8 -37.88 30.59 4.13
N ASP A 9 -37.68 30.78 5.43
CA ASP A 9 -36.83 30.04 6.35
C ASP A 9 -37.54 28.80 6.92
N SER A 10 -36.72 27.91 7.50
CA SER A 10 -37.06 26.91 8.53
C SER A 10 -38.03 25.75 8.21
N SER A 11 -37.46 24.57 8.03
CA SER A 11 -37.93 23.31 8.65
C SER A 11 -36.92 22.20 8.30
N ASN A 12 -36.08 21.82 9.26
CA ASN A 12 -35.56 20.45 9.39
C ASN A 12 -34.89 20.27 10.77
N SER A 13 -35.71 20.43 11.81
CA SER A 13 -35.52 19.72 13.06
C SER A 13 -35.99 18.28 12.87
N SER A 14 -35.12 17.36 12.46
CA SER A 14 -35.25 15.90 12.69
C SER A 14 -34.11 15.11 12.04
N ALA A 15 -32.88 15.26 12.56
CA ALA A 15 -31.82 14.28 12.35
C ALA A 15 -30.78 14.29 13.49
N ALA A 16 -31.15 14.84 14.66
CA ALA A 16 -30.29 14.96 15.85
C ALA A 16 -30.76 14.04 17.00
N ALA A 17 -31.42 12.93 16.69
CA ALA A 17 -32.00 12.02 17.68
C ALA A 17 -31.78 10.54 17.32
N ALA A 18 -30.51 10.13 17.15
CA ALA A 18 -30.14 8.70 17.10
C ALA A 18 -28.65 8.45 17.43
N ALA A 19 -28.05 9.21 18.36
CA ALA A 19 -26.64 9.07 18.72
C ALA A 19 -26.36 9.08 20.23
N ALA A 20 -27.30 8.58 21.04
CA ALA A 20 -27.08 8.41 22.47
C ALA A 20 -27.88 7.22 22.99
N HIS A 21 -27.32 6.01 22.88
CA HIS A 21 -27.54 4.89 23.79
C HIS A 21 -26.71 3.68 23.30
N ALA A 22 -25.54 3.47 23.90
CA ALA A 22 -24.97 2.14 24.20
C ALA A 22 -23.49 2.27 24.54
N ALA A 23 -23.20 2.74 25.76
CA ALA A 23 -21.96 2.40 26.44
C ALA A 23 -22.35 1.76 27.76
N HIS A 24 -22.26 0.43 27.86
CA HIS A 24 -21.89 -0.32 29.07
C HIS A 24 -21.94 -1.83 28.81
N GLY A 25 -20.86 -2.52 29.18
CA GLY A 25 -20.95 -3.87 29.74
C GLY A 25 -20.57 -5.05 28.84
N SER A 26 -19.37 -5.56 29.09
CA SER A 26 -19.10 -6.99 29.36
C SER A 26 -18.86 -7.95 28.20
N GLY A 27 -17.63 -8.48 28.18
CA GLY A 27 -17.41 -9.92 28.24
C GLY A 27 -17.22 -10.69 26.92
N LEU A 28 -16.23 -11.60 26.97
CA LEU A 28 -16.01 -12.77 26.12
C LEU A 28 -15.14 -12.58 24.86
N GLY A 29 -13.90 -13.08 24.95
CA GLY A 29 -13.21 -13.71 23.81
C GLY A 29 -13.94 -14.99 23.38
N PRO A 30 -13.59 -15.59 22.23
CA PRO A 30 -12.35 -16.37 22.09
C PRO A 30 -11.58 -16.00 20.80
N GLY A 31 -10.26 -16.11 20.70
CA GLY A 31 -9.52 -17.36 20.77
C GLY A 31 -9.60 -18.09 19.42
N PHE A 32 -8.79 -17.67 18.43
CA PHE A 32 -8.64 -18.43 17.18
C PHE A 32 -7.82 -19.69 17.45
N GLY A 33 -8.53 -20.75 17.84
CA GLY A 33 -8.00 -22.10 17.98
C GLY A 33 -7.79 -22.74 16.61
N SER A 34 -6.52 -22.90 16.24
CA SER A 34 -6.08 -23.83 15.21
C SER A 34 -6.15 -25.25 15.76
N LEU A 35 -6.96 -26.12 15.16
CA LEU A 35 -6.83 -27.57 15.27
C LEU A 35 -7.37 -28.25 14.00
N ARG A 36 -6.46 -28.84 13.22
CA ARG A 36 -6.72 -30.17 12.65
C ARG A 36 -5.56 -31.07 13.07
N SER A 37 -5.86 -31.93 14.03
CA SER A 37 -5.07 -33.10 14.40
C SER A 37 -5.50 -34.25 13.49
N ALA A 38 -4.54 -34.82 12.76
CA ALA A 38 -4.61 -36.20 12.31
C ALA A 38 -3.37 -36.89 12.89
N GLY A 39 -3.60 -37.95 13.66
CA GLY A 39 -2.59 -38.57 14.50
C GLY A 39 -1.56 -39.38 13.73
N ALA A 40 -0.35 -39.44 14.29
CA ALA A 40 0.50 -40.60 14.18
C ALA A 40 1.36 -40.71 15.44
N ALA A 41 1.40 -41.92 15.97
CA ALA A 41 2.10 -42.32 17.17
C ALA A 41 3.60 -42.05 17.09
N PHE A 42 4.16 -41.44 18.14
CA PHE A 42 5.60 -41.53 18.41
C PHE A 42 5.83 -41.57 19.92
N SER A 43 6.19 -42.75 20.42
CA SER A 43 6.80 -42.91 21.75
C SER A 43 8.22 -42.32 21.74
N PRO A 44 8.68 -41.62 22.79
CA PRO A 44 10.05 -41.12 22.83
C PRO A 44 10.99 -42.19 23.40
N ALA A 45 12.05 -42.50 22.67
CA ALA A 45 13.23 -43.17 23.22
C ALA A 45 14.46 -42.26 23.04
N ARG A 46 15.00 -41.88 24.21
CA ARG A 46 16.38 -41.47 24.57
C ARG A 46 17.19 -40.48 23.70
N MET A 47 17.70 -39.50 24.43
CA MET A 47 18.70 -38.48 24.14
C MET A 47 20.03 -39.01 23.57
N GLY A 48 20.53 -38.38 22.49
CA GLY A 48 21.90 -38.58 21.98
C GLY A 48 22.17 -37.92 20.61
N SER A 49 22.92 -36.82 20.62
CA SER A 49 23.55 -36.10 19.48
C SER A 49 22.64 -35.33 18.49
N LEU A 50 22.76 -34.00 18.50
CA LEU A 50 22.19 -33.07 17.51
C LEU A 50 22.98 -33.17 16.20
N ARG A 51 22.65 -34.16 15.36
CA ARG A 51 22.90 -34.04 13.91
C ARG A 51 21.65 -33.45 13.28
N PRO A 52 21.75 -32.41 12.43
CA PRO A 52 20.64 -32.00 11.59
C PRO A 52 20.14 -33.21 10.80
N SER A 53 18.88 -33.61 11.02
CA SER A 53 18.26 -34.68 10.27
C SER A 53 18.12 -34.23 8.82
N ARG A 54 18.60 -35.04 7.87
CA ARG A 54 18.35 -34.82 6.44
C ARG A 54 16.83 -34.74 6.23
N PRO A 55 16.30 -33.78 5.45
CA PRO A 55 14.87 -33.73 5.15
C PRO A 55 14.40 -35.10 4.67
N ALA A 56 13.36 -35.64 5.32
CA ALA A 56 12.76 -36.89 4.87
C ALA A 56 12.21 -36.66 3.46
N GLN A 57 12.64 -37.47 2.49
CA GLN A 57 12.05 -37.42 1.16
C GLN A 57 10.60 -37.88 1.27
N LEU A 58 9.67 -37.01 0.88
CA LEU A 58 8.26 -37.35 0.80
C LEU A 58 8.08 -38.47 -0.23
N ASP A 59 7.24 -39.46 0.10
CA ASP A 59 6.87 -40.53 -0.82
C ASP A 59 6.26 -39.91 -2.08
N PRO A 60 6.70 -40.28 -3.29
CA PRO A 60 6.22 -39.68 -4.54
C PRO A 60 4.69 -39.78 -4.69
N ASN A 61 4.05 -40.83 -4.16
CA ASN A 61 2.59 -40.96 -4.21
C ASN A 61 1.86 -40.02 -3.24
N VAL A 62 2.54 -39.55 -2.19
CA VAL A 62 2.00 -38.56 -1.23
C VAL A 62 2.24 -37.13 -1.74
N ALA A 63 3.33 -36.90 -2.47
CA ALA A 63 3.59 -35.63 -3.16
C ALA A 63 2.56 -35.35 -4.27
N ASP A 64 2.20 -36.37 -5.06
CA ASP A 64 1.18 -36.27 -6.12
C ASP A 64 -0.25 -36.03 -5.60
N GLY A 65 -0.49 -36.33 -4.30
CA GLY A 65 -1.80 -36.16 -3.64
C GLY A 65 -1.97 -34.82 -2.88
N LEU A 66 -0.93 -34.01 -2.78
CA LEU A 66 -1.07 -32.62 -2.35
C LEU A 66 -1.73 -31.87 -3.51
N ALA A 67 -2.84 -31.18 -3.25
CA ALA A 67 -3.43 -30.28 -4.23
C ALA A 67 -2.40 -29.20 -4.60
N GLY A 68 -1.58 -29.48 -5.61
CA GLY A 68 -0.64 -28.54 -6.17
C GLY A 68 -1.45 -27.40 -6.74
N GLY A 69 -1.24 -26.19 -6.22
CA GLY A 69 -1.65 -24.99 -6.93
C GLY A 69 -1.06 -24.99 -8.34
N MET A 70 -1.42 -23.99 -9.15
CA MET A 70 -0.76 -23.80 -10.45
C MET A 70 0.76 -23.82 -10.30
N ASP A 71 1.44 -24.41 -11.28
CA ASP A 71 2.90 -24.46 -11.34
C ASP A 71 3.49 -23.05 -11.13
N PRO A 72 4.37 -22.83 -10.13
CA PRO A 72 4.97 -21.53 -9.86
C PRO A 72 5.64 -20.90 -11.08
N GLN A 73 6.24 -21.73 -11.95
CA GLN A 73 6.86 -21.24 -13.19
C GLN A 73 5.80 -20.70 -14.16
N ALA A 74 4.68 -21.41 -14.32
CA ALA A 74 3.56 -20.96 -15.16
C ALA A 74 2.90 -19.68 -14.60
N ILE A 75 2.78 -19.54 -13.28
CA ILE A 75 2.30 -18.30 -12.65
C ILE A 75 3.25 -17.14 -12.97
N SER A 76 4.55 -17.32 -12.78
CA SER A 76 5.56 -16.30 -13.08
C SER A 76 5.51 -15.87 -14.56
N GLU A 77 5.52 -16.83 -15.49
CA GLU A 77 5.41 -16.53 -16.93
C GLU A 77 4.12 -15.77 -17.27
N MET A 78 3.00 -16.17 -16.68
CA MET A 78 1.71 -15.48 -16.86
C MET A 78 1.74 -14.05 -16.28
N SER A 79 2.40 -13.83 -15.15
CA SER A 79 2.61 -12.51 -14.55
C SER A 79 3.44 -11.60 -15.46
N HIS A 80 4.55 -12.09 -16.00
CA HIS A 80 5.39 -11.32 -16.93
C HIS A 80 4.67 -11.02 -18.24
N LEU A 81 4.03 -12.02 -18.86
CA LEU A 81 3.30 -11.84 -20.12
C LEU A 81 2.13 -10.86 -19.96
N SER A 82 1.38 -10.96 -18.86
CA SER A 82 0.25 -10.05 -18.59
C SER A 82 0.73 -8.62 -18.32
N ALA A 83 1.79 -8.44 -17.54
CA ALA A 83 2.40 -7.13 -17.27
C ALA A 83 2.91 -6.46 -18.56
N ALA A 84 3.67 -7.20 -19.36
CA ALA A 84 4.19 -6.73 -20.63
C ALA A 84 3.06 -6.38 -21.61
N ALA A 85 2.07 -7.27 -21.78
CA ALA A 85 0.95 -7.04 -22.68
C ALA A 85 0.09 -5.84 -22.28
N LEU A 86 -0.13 -5.62 -20.98
CA LEU A 86 -0.90 -4.48 -20.47
C LEU A 86 -0.17 -3.16 -20.79
N LEU A 87 1.14 -3.11 -20.56
CA LEU A 87 1.96 -1.94 -20.84
C LEU A 87 2.15 -1.69 -22.34
N ASP A 88 2.37 -2.74 -23.12
CA ASP A 88 2.59 -2.68 -24.57
C ASP A 88 1.33 -2.22 -25.31
N ARG A 89 0.16 -2.79 -24.95
CA ARG A 89 -1.12 -2.44 -25.56
C ARG A 89 -1.54 -0.99 -25.31
N VAL A 90 -1.20 -0.41 -24.16
CA VAL A 90 -1.53 1.01 -23.87
C VAL A 90 -0.55 1.95 -24.57
N ARG A 91 0.74 1.58 -24.67
CA ARG A 91 1.74 2.41 -25.37
C ARG A 91 1.56 2.46 -26.88
N HIS A 92 1.14 1.36 -27.50
CA HIS A 92 0.95 1.27 -28.95
C HIS A 92 -0.49 1.57 -29.40
N SER A 93 -1.39 1.91 -28.48
CA SER A 93 -2.76 2.30 -28.83
C SER A 93 -2.90 3.82 -28.84
N GLU A 94 -3.06 4.39 -30.03
CA GLU A 94 -3.39 5.81 -30.22
C GLU A 94 -4.88 6.12 -29.96
N ASP A 95 -5.70 5.13 -29.58
CA ASP A 95 -7.14 5.29 -29.36
C ASP A 95 -7.46 5.60 -27.88
N PRO A 96 -7.89 6.84 -27.55
CA PRO A 96 -8.25 7.22 -26.19
C PRO A 96 -9.35 6.36 -25.57
N GLU A 97 -10.23 5.78 -26.39
CA GLU A 97 -11.29 4.88 -25.91
C GLU A 97 -10.76 3.51 -25.51
N VAL A 98 -9.70 3.00 -26.15
CA VAL A 98 -9.03 1.75 -25.74
C VAL A 98 -8.25 1.98 -24.46
N VAL A 99 -7.52 3.09 -24.35
CA VAL A 99 -6.85 3.48 -23.11
C VAL A 99 -7.86 3.60 -21.98
N ARG A 100 -8.95 4.34 -22.19
CA ARG A 100 -10.03 4.49 -21.21
C ARG A 100 -10.66 3.13 -20.88
N ARG A 101 -10.89 2.25 -21.85
CA ARG A 101 -11.43 0.91 -21.57
C ARG A 101 -10.44 0.04 -20.82
N VAL A 102 -9.14 0.07 -21.12
CA VAL A 102 -8.13 -0.69 -20.38
C VAL A 102 -8.04 -0.18 -18.96
N LEU A 103 -7.97 1.15 -18.76
CA LEU A 103 -7.98 1.77 -17.43
C LEU A 103 -9.29 1.49 -16.69
N THR A 104 -10.44 1.58 -17.35
CA THR A 104 -11.74 1.22 -16.75
C THR A 104 -11.83 -0.27 -16.47
N LEU A 105 -11.29 -1.17 -17.29
CA LEU A 105 -11.27 -2.62 -17.06
C LEU A 105 -10.37 -2.96 -15.87
N VAL A 106 -9.19 -2.34 -15.82
CA VAL A 106 -8.28 -2.26 -14.67
C VAL A 106 -9.05 -1.75 -13.43
N GLU A 107 -9.95 -0.79 -13.58
CA GLU A 107 -10.77 -0.26 -12.47
C GLU A 107 -12.04 -1.08 -12.15
N THR A 108 -12.56 -1.91 -13.07
CA THR A 108 -13.91 -2.54 -12.97
C THR A 108 -13.91 -4.07 -12.98
N VAL A 109 -13.03 -4.72 -13.74
CA VAL A 109 -12.74 -6.16 -13.63
C VAL A 109 -11.74 -6.40 -12.50
N GLY A 110 -10.97 -5.37 -12.15
CA GLY A 110 -10.15 -5.35 -10.94
C GLY A 110 -8.69 -5.61 -11.25
N VAL A 111 -7.88 -4.55 -11.18
CA VAL A 111 -6.45 -4.71 -10.92
C VAL A 111 -6.25 -5.56 -9.69
N ASP A 112 -7.20 -5.68 -8.76
CA ASP A 112 -7.09 -6.62 -7.64
C ASP A 112 -6.77 -8.05 -8.10
N GLU A 113 -7.41 -8.57 -9.16
CA GLU A 113 -7.18 -9.95 -9.64
C GLU A 113 -5.83 -10.10 -10.37
N ILE A 114 -5.45 -9.10 -11.18
CA ILE A 114 -4.17 -9.08 -11.89
C ILE A 114 -3.01 -8.73 -10.93
N ALA A 115 -3.26 -7.90 -9.92
CA ALA A 115 -2.32 -7.55 -8.88
C ALA A 115 -2.14 -8.71 -7.90
N GLU A 116 -3.18 -9.50 -7.62
CA GLU A 116 -3.03 -10.77 -6.91
C GLU A 116 -2.12 -11.71 -7.70
N LEU A 117 -2.28 -11.80 -9.02
CA LEU A 117 -1.36 -12.55 -9.87
C LEU A 117 0.09 -12.02 -9.79
N TRP A 118 0.29 -10.72 -9.70
CA TRP A 118 1.63 -10.11 -9.61
C TRP A 118 2.22 -10.06 -8.19
N SER A 119 1.46 -10.38 -7.14
CA SER A 119 1.91 -10.13 -5.76
C SER A 119 3.12 -10.98 -5.36
N ASP A 120 3.27 -12.15 -6.00
CA ASP A 120 4.37 -13.09 -5.75
C ASP A 120 5.59 -12.86 -6.66
N ALA A 121 5.53 -11.87 -7.57
CA ALA A 121 6.62 -11.58 -8.49
C ALA A 121 7.84 -10.94 -7.82
N GLU A 122 9.02 -11.13 -8.41
CA GLU A 122 10.27 -10.56 -7.89
C GLU A 122 10.18 -9.03 -7.77
N PRO A 123 10.75 -8.42 -6.71
CA PRO A 123 10.64 -6.98 -6.48
C PRO A 123 11.11 -6.07 -7.62
N ASP A 124 12.15 -6.51 -8.33
CA ASP A 124 12.81 -5.81 -9.42
C ASP A 124 12.36 -6.30 -10.80
N SER A 125 11.27 -7.07 -10.87
CA SER A 125 10.58 -7.41 -12.11
C SER A 125 9.54 -6.37 -12.50
N LEU A 126 9.15 -6.36 -13.77
CA LEU A 126 8.05 -5.57 -14.30
C LEU A 126 6.72 -5.80 -13.55
N PRO A 127 6.21 -7.04 -13.40
CA PRO A 127 5.00 -7.30 -12.61
C PRO A 127 5.14 -6.84 -11.15
N GLY A 128 6.30 -7.07 -10.52
CA GLY A 128 6.55 -6.65 -9.13
C GLY A 128 6.52 -5.13 -8.95
N VAL A 129 7.07 -4.37 -9.89
CA VAL A 129 7.06 -2.90 -9.86
C VAL A 129 5.66 -2.35 -10.12
N LEU A 130 4.91 -2.93 -11.07
CA LEU A 130 3.52 -2.55 -11.33
C LEU A 130 2.60 -2.82 -10.13
N TRP A 131 2.79 -3.97 -9.47
CA TRP A 131 2.06 -4.30 -8.24
C TRP A 131 2.32 -3.25 -7.14
N ARG A 132 3.58 -2.84 -6.93
CA ARG A 132 3.91 -1.79 -5.95
C ARG A 132 3.28 -0.45 -6.30
N LEU A 133 3.27 -0.07 -7.59
CA LEU A 133 2.57 1.15 -8.04
C LEU A 133 1.07 1.07 -7.75
N TYR A 134 0.46 -0.08 -7.98
CA TYR A 134 -0.95 -0.28 -7.65
C TYR A 134 -1.21 -0.17 -6.14
N MET A 135 -0.43 -0.87 -5.32
CA MET A 135 -0.51 -0.79 -3.86
C MET A 135 -0.31 0.64 -3.35
N LEU A 136 0.63 1.39 -3.93
CA LEU A 136 0.83 2.80 -3.62
C LEU A 136 -0.43 3.62 -3.91
N ARG A 137 -1.02 3.46 -5.10
CA ARG A 137 -2.27 4.16 -5.46
C ARG A 137 -3.40 3.84 -4.49
N THR A 138 -3.63 2.56 -4.21
CA THR A 138 -4.71 2.11 -3.31
C THR A 138 -4.51 2.68 -1.90
N TRP A 139 -3.28 2.65 -1.40
CA TRP A 139 -2.94 3.27 -0.12
C TRP A 139 -3.18 4.79 -0.14
N MET A 140 -2.76 5.49 -1.19
CA MET A 140 -2.94 6.94 -1.35
C MET A 140 -4.41 7.35 -1.35
N ARG A 141 -5.25 6.63 -2.10
CA ARG A 141 -6.70 6.91 -2.16
C ARG A 141 -7.39 6.68 -0.82
N THR A 142 -7.00 5.61 -0.12
CA THR A 142 -7.58 5.23 1.17
C THR A 142 -7.18 6.20 2.30
N HIS A 143 -5.96 6.72 2.26
CA HIS A 143 -5.37 7.53 3.33
C HIS A 143 -5.10 8.98 2.93
N ARG A 144 -5.82 9.50 1.92
CA ARG A 144 -5.60 10.81 1.30
C ARG A 144 -5.48 11.98 2.29
N ASP A 145 -6.31 11.99 3.33
CA ASP A 145 -6.32 13.03 4.36
C ASP A 145 -5.05 13.02 5.23
N SER A 146 -4.62 11.84 5.69
CA SER A 146 -3.41 11.72 6.51
C SER A 146 -2.15 11.99 5.69
N ILE A 147 -2.14 11.55 4.43
CA ILE A 147 -1.06 11.81 3.48
C ILE A 147 -0.94 13.30 3.18
N ALA A 148 -2.05 14.01 2.92
CA ALA A 148 -2.02 15.45 2.68
C ALA A 148 -1.39 16.22 3.87
N ARG A 149 -1.68 15.80 5.11
CA ARG A 149 -1.00 16.35 6.30
C ARG A 149 0.48 16.02 6.34
N LEU A 150 0.85 14.77 6.07
CA LEU A 150 2.26 14.33 6.07
C LEU A 150 3.07 15.05 4.99
N TRP A 151 2.47 15.28 3.82
CA TRP A 151 3.09 16.03 2.72
C TRP A 151 3.45 17.44 3.16
N ARG A 152 2.50 18.21 3.73
CA ARG A 152 2.74 19.59 4.18
C ARG A 152 3.85 19.73 5.22
N VAL A 153 4.12 18.68 6.00
CA VAL A 153 5.19 18.70 7.01
C VAL A 153 6.50 18.11 6.50
N GLY A 154 6.46 17.24 5.49
CA GLY A 154 7.63 16.72 4.80
C GLY A 154 8.21 17.69 3.77
N GLU A 155 7.34 18.42 3.08
CA GLU A 155 7.65 19.38 2.02
C GLU A 155 7.03 20.75 2.35
N PRO A 156 7.55 21.46 3.38
CA PRO A 156 6.96 22.70 3.86
C PRO A 156 7.16 23.90 2.92
N VAL A 157 8.09 23.78 1.97
CA VAL A 157 8.36 24.72 0.90
C VAL A 157 8.48 23.91 -0.38
N ALA A 158 7.86 24.37 -1.46
CA ALA A 158 7.95 23.70 -2.76
C ALA A 158 9.42 23.52 -3.18
N THR A 159 9.89 22.28 -3.19
CA THR A 159 11.21 21.88 -3.70
C THR A 159 11.06 21.15 -5.04
N THR A 160 12.17 20.61 -5.55
CA THR A 160 12.18 19.72 -6.70
C THR A 160 11.27 18.49 -6.48
N ALA A 161 11.05 18.03 -5.25
CA ALA A 161 10.18 16.88 -4.99
C ALA A 161 8.71 17.16 -5.36
N SER A 162 8.21 18.37 -5.05
CA SER A 162 6.89 18.84 -5.49
C SER A 162 6.77 18.88 -7.02
N ALA A 163 7.81 19.40 -7.68
CA ALA A 163 7.85 19.47 -9.14
C ALA A 163 7.94 18.07 -9.79
N ILE A 164 8.74 17.16 -9.24
CA ILE A 164 8.87 15.79 -9.73
C ILE A 164 7.55 15.06 -9.54
N ALA A 165 7.03 14.96 -8.31
CA ALA A 165 5.78 14.26 -8.04
C ALA A 165 4.61 14.85 -8.84
N GLY A 166 4.62 16.16 -9.09
CA GLY A 166 3.59 16.87 -9.84
C GLY A 166 2.41 17.22 -8.94
N VAL A 167 2.71 17.72 -7.74
CA VAL A 167 1.71 18.15 -6.75
C VAL A 167 2.18 19.39 -6.00
N ASP A 168 1.24 20.24 -5.58
CA ASP A 168 1.53 21.45 -4.80
C ASP A 168 2.14 21.11 -3.42
N GLN A 169 2.78 22.09 -2.78
CA GLN A 169 3.30 21.98 -1.41
C GLN A 169 2.20 21.81 -0.35
N ALA A 170 0.99 22.29 -0.62
CA ALA A 170 -0.15 22.20 0.28
C ALA A 170 -1.35 21.46 -0.34
N PRO A 171 -1.17 20.18 -0.77
CA PRO A 171 -2.21 19.46 -1.47
C PRO A 171 -3.41 19.25 -0.56
N THR A 172 -4.59 19.32 -1.15
CA THR A 172 -5.83 18.83 -0.54
C THR A 172 -5.89 17.30 -0.62
N GLU A 173 -6.84 16.69 0.08
CA GLU A 173 -7.08 15.26 -0.04
C GLU A 173 -7.45 14.83 -1.48
N ASP A 174 -8.18 15.69 -2.20
CA ASP A 174 -8.55 15.44 -3.59
C ASP A 174 -7.34 15.55 -4.53
N ASP A 175 -6.39 16.43 -4.24
CA ASP A 175 -5.11 16.50 -4.96
C ASP A 175 -4.33 15.20 -4.81
N ILE A 176 -4.30 14.60 -3.61
CA ILE A 176 -3.65 13.31 -3.36
C ILE A 176 -4.32 12.19 -4.16
N ALA A 177 -5.66 12.16 -4.19
CA ALA A 177 -6.38 11.15 -4.98
C ALA A 177 -6.10 11.30 -6.49
N ARG A 178 -6.13 12.53 -7.01
CA ARG A 178 -5.79 12.83 -8.41
C ARG A 178 -4.34 12.48 -8.74
N LEU A 179 -3.41 12.79 -7.83
CA LEU A 179 -2.00 12.42 -7.98
C LEU A 179 -1.83 10.90 -8.07
N ALA A 180 -2.51 10.15 -7.21
CA ALA A 180 -2.47 8.69 -7.20
C ALA A 180 -2.93 8.10 -8.54
N ASP A 181 -4.05 8.60 -9.06
CA ASP A 181 -4.60 8.19 -10.35
C ASP A 181 -3.65 8.58 -11.49
N SER A 182 -3.09 9.80 -11.45
CA SER A 182 -2.17 10.32 -12.46
C SER A 182 -0.83 9.56 -12.52
N ILE A 183 -0.29 9.13 -11.37
CA ILE A 183 0.94 8.33 -11.33
C ILE A 183 0.68 6.97 -11.97
N LEU A 184 -0.39 6.28 -11.58
CA LEU A 184 -0.69 4.95 -12.12
C LEU A 184 -1.06 5.02 -13.61
N SER A 185 -1.92 5.97 -14.02
CA SER A 185 -2.28 6.12 -15.43
C SER A 185 -1.08 6.52 -16.29
N GLY A 186 -0.20 7.37 -15.75
CA GLY A 186 1.06 7.78 -16.40
C GLY A 186 2.00 6.61 -16.64
N ALA A 187 1.96 5.57 -15.81
CA ALA A 187 2.74 4.35 -15.99
C ALA A 187 2.34 3.59 -17.28
N PHE A 188 1.05 3.64 -17.64
CA PHE A 188 0.52 2.94 -18.81
C PHE A 188 0.53 3.80 -20.08
N VAL A 189 0.15 5.08 -19.96
CA VAL A 189 -0.08 5.98 -21.11
C VAL A 189 1.16 6.83 -21.43
N GLY A 190 2.02 7.07 -20.46
CA GLY A 190 3.19 7.95 -20.58
C GLY A 190 4.52 7.20 -20.49
N ASP A 191 5.55 7.94 -20.09
CA ASP A 191 6.84 7.36 -19.76
C ASP A 191 6.78 6.65 -18.40
N PHE A 192 6.94 5.32 -18.43
CA PHE A 192 6.91 4.48 -17.25
C PHE A 192 8.00 4.85 -16.23
N ALA A 193 9.22 5.18 -16.68
CA ALA A 193 10.26 5.62 -15.75
C ALA A 193 9.90 6.94 -15.07
N VAL A 194 9.25 7.86 -15.78
CA VAL A 194 8.77 9.11 -15.19
C VAL A 194 7.70 8.83 -14.13
N ALA A 195 6.75 7.92 -14.40
CA ALA A 195 5.75 7.54 -13.40
C ALA A 195 6.38 6.96 -12.13
N LEU A 196 7.42 6.13 -12.28
CA LEU A 196 8.18 5.57 -11.15
C LEU A 196 8.97 6.64 -10.38
N GLU A 197 9.56 7.62 -11.06
CA GLU A 197 10.24 8.74 -10.39
C GLU A 197 9.27 9.62 -9.60
N ARG A 198 8.08 9.85 -10.15
CA ARG A 198 6.99 10.55 -9.45
C ARG A 198 6.60 9.80 -8.18
N ALA A 199 6.43 8.49 -8.28
CA ALA A 199 6.12 7.62 -7.14
C ALA A 199 7.23 7.66 -6.08
N ALA A 200 8.50 7.56 -6.49
CA ALA A 200 9.65 7.61 -5.60
C ALA A 200 9.75 8.93 -4.83
N ALA A 201 9.71 10.06 -5.57
CA ALA A 201 9.73 11.39 -4.98
C ALA A 201 8.59 11.58 -3.99
N PHE A 202 7.40 11.08 -4.33
CA PHE A 202 6.25 11.16 -3.46
C PHE A 202 6.45 10.37 -2.15
N THR A 203 6.87 9.11 -2.23
CA THR A 203 7.07 8.27 -1.05
C THR A 203 8.17 8.79 -0.14
N ASP A 204 9.23 9.39 -0.69
CA ASP A 204 10.31 10.01 0.08
C ASP A 204 9.80 11.20 0.91
N VAL A 205 8.99 12.08 0.33
CA VAL A 205 8.40 13.23 1.04
C VAL A 205 7.48 12.75 2.17
N VAL A 206 6.63 11.75 1.92
CA VAL A 206 5.74 11.23 2.95
C VAL A 206 6.54 10.53 4.06
N ALA A 207 7.61 9.80 3.71
CA ALA A 207 8.52 9.20 4.68
C ALA A 207 9.20 10.26 5.55
N LEU A 208 9.62 11.39 4.97
CA LEU A 208 10.15 12.53 5.71
C LEU A 208 9.10 13.12 6.65
N GLY A 209 7.86 13.30 6.18
CA GLY A 209 6.75 13.78 6.98
C GLY A 209 6.49 12.92 8.22
N LEU A 210 6.56 11.59 8.08
CA LEU A 210 6.44 10.64 9.21
C LEU A 210 7.56 10.83 10.25
N ARG A 211 8.79 11.08 9.82
CA ARG A 211 9.94 11.34 10.73
C ARG A 211 9.77 12.65 11.48
N VAL A 212 9.31 13.69 10.79
CA VAL A 212 9.02 15.00 11.39
C VAL A 212 7.92 14.84 12.44
N GLU A 213 6.84 14.13 12.13
CA GLU A 213 5.73 13.92 13.07
C GLU A 213 6.16 13.07 14.28
N ALA A 214 6.95 12.02 14.07
CA ALA A 214 7.52 11.22 15.17
C ALA A 214 8.37 12.10 16.11
N LYS A 215 9.22 12.97 15.55
CA LYS A 215 10.04 13.91 16.34
C LYS A 215 9.17 14.91 17.12
N ARG A 216 8.16 15.51 16.46
CA ARG A 216 7.23 16.45 17.09
C ARG A 216 6.40 15.79 18.19
N MET A 217 6.06 14.52 18.05
CA MET A 217 5.33 13.75 19.05
C MET A 217 6.15 13.59 20.33
N VAL A 218 7.42 13.18 20.21
CA VAL A 218 8.34 13.05 21.35
C VAL A 218 8.59 14.41 22.00
N GLN A 219 8.86 15.45 21.20
CA GLN A 219 9.12 16.81 21.71
C GLN A 219 7.93 17.40 22.48
N ARG A 220 6.70 17.25 21.97
CA ARG A 220 5.49 17.71 22.65
C ARG A 220 5.30 16.99 23.99
N ALA A 221 5.55 15.68 24.02
CA ALA A 221 5.45 14.91 25.24
C ALA A 221 6.47 15.37 26.30
N THR A 222 7.71 15.68 25.89
CA THR A 222 8.73 16.20 26.82
C THR A 222 8.48 17.64 27.26
N ALA A 223 7.87 18.48 26.41
CA ALA A 223 7.64 19.91 26.69
C ALA A 223 6.46 20.16 27.65
N ASN A 224 5.46 19.28 27.67
CA ASN A 224 4.26 19.42 28.50
C ASN A 224 4.48 19.07 29.99
N GLY A 225 5.68 19.31 30.55
CA GLY A 225 6.00 19.07 31.97
C GLY A 225 6.44 17.65 32.32
N GLY A 226 6.74 16.82 31.31
CA GLY A 226 7.07 15.40 31.49
C GLY A 226 5.83 14.51 31.53
N MET A 227 5.97 13.26 31.07
CA MET A 227 4.87 12.28 31.13
C MET A 227 4.55 11.95 32.59
N SER A 228 3.27 11.92 32.93
CA SER A 228 2.80 11.73 34.32
C SER A 228 3.03 10.29 34.79
N SER A 229 3.22 9.35 33.85
CA SER A 229 3.54 7.96 34.13
C SER A 229 4.57 7.38 33.15
N VAL A 230 5.29 6.35 33.61
CA VAL A 230 6.20 5.55 32.77
C VAL A 230 5.44 4.87 31.62
N ASP A 231 4.16 4.54 31.81
CA ASP A 231 3.36 3.88 30.79
C ASP A 231 2.94 4.83 29.65
N GLU A 232 2.65 6.09 29.97
CA GLU A 232 2.44 7.14 28.95
C GLU A 232 3.70 7.36 28.12
N GLU A 233 4.87 7.39 28.77
CA GLU A 233 6.15 7.54 28.08
C GLU A 233 6.45 6.37 27.14
N LYS A 234 6.22 5.14 27.60
CA LYS A 234 6.31 3.95 26.76
C LYS A 234 5.34 4.00 25.59
N ALA A 235 4.10 4.42 25.81
CA ALA A 235 3.09 4.53 24.75
C ALA A 235 3.47 5.55 23.67
N VAL A 236 3.96 6.74 24.07
CA VAL A 236 4.45 7.77 23.14
C VAL A 236 5.64 7.25 22.33
N ARG A 237 6.63 6.65 22.99
CA ARG A 237 7.81 6.07 22.32
C ARG A 237 7.42 4.96 21.35
N ALA A 238 6.50 4.08 21.72
CA ALA A 238 6.02 3.00 20.85
C ALA A 238 5.31 3.55 19.59
N ARG A 239 4.48 4.60 19.74
CA ARG A 239 3.83 5.26 18.60
C ARG A 239 4.85 5.94 17.68
N ALA A 240 5.81 6.67 18.24
CA ALA A 240 6.89 7.30 17.47
C ALA A 240 7.74 6.25 16.74
N ALA A 241 8.08 5.14 17.40
CA ALA A 241 8.80 4.02 16.78
C ALA A 241 8.01 3.41 15.61
N LYS A 242 6.69 3.26 15.73
CA LYS A 242 5.84 2.78 14.62
C LYS A 242 5.89 3.73 13.43
N LEU A 243 5.81 5.05 13.65
CA LEU A 243 5.93 6.04 12.57
C LEU A 243 7.31 5.96 11.88
N LEU A 244 8.38 5.81 12.65
CA LEU A 244 9.74 5.66 12.10
C LEU A 244 9.91 4.35 11.32
N HIS A 245 9.30 3.25 11.78
CA HIS A 245 9.30 1.99 11.07
C HIS A 245 8.57 2.11 9.73
N THR A 246 7.36 2.69 9.73
CA THR A 246 6.62 2.95 8.48
C THR A 246 7.39 3.87 7.54
N SER A 247 8.06 4.90 8.06
CA SER A 247 8.95 5.77 7.27
C SER A 247 10.08 4.97 6.62
N GLY A 248 10.75 4.08 7.36
CA GLY A 248 11.80 3.22 6.82
C GLY A 248 11.31 2.33 5.67
N ASN A 249 10.11 1.77 5.80
CA ASN A 249 9.50 0.95 4.75
C ASN A 249 9.19 1.80 3.51
N LEU A 250 8.63 3.00 3.65
CA LEU A 250 8.37 3.90 2.53
C LEU A 250 9.66 4.35 1.82
N MET A 251 10.76 4.57 2.56
CA MET A 251 12.05 4.87 1.94
C MET A 251 12.66 3.67 1.19
N ALA A 252 12.35 2.44 1.61
CA ALA A 252 12.71 1.26 0.83
C ALA A 252 11.90 1.23 -0.49
N THR A 253 10.59 1.44 -0.41
CA THR A 253 9.71 1.53 -1.59
C THR A 253 10.13 2.65 -2.55
N ALA A 254 10.55 3.82 -2.05
CA ALA A 254 11.05 4.91 -2.88
C ALA A 254 12.29 4.49 -3.69
N ARG A 255 13.22 3.77 -3.04
CA ARG A 255 14.41 3.24 -3.70
C ARG A 255 14.07 2.16 -4.72
N ASP A 256 13.09 1.31 -4.43
CA ASP A 256 12.63 0.28 -5.38
C ASP A 256 12.05 0.94 -6.64
N PHE A 257 11.24 1.99 -6.51
CA PHE A 257 10.73 2.74 -7.67
C PHE A 257 11.84 3.44 -8.45
N ALA A 258 12.76 4.11 -7.77
CA ALA A 258 13.91 4.75 -8.44
C ALA A 258 14.80 3.72 -9.16
N HIS A 259 14.96 2.52 -8.57
CA HIS A 259 15.69 1.42 -9.17
C HIS A 259 14.96 0.87 -10.40
N GLY A 260 13.65 0.62 -10.29
CA GLY A 260 12.80 0.20 -11.41
C GLY A 260 12.84 1.19 -12.57
N ALA A 261 12.81 2.50 -12.29
CA ALA A 261 12.95 3.54 -13.31
C ALA A 261 14.31 3.45 -14.04
N ASN A 262 15.38 3.15 -13.30
CA ASN A 262 16.71 2.96 -13.86
C ASN A 262 16.81 1.69 -14.73
N LEU A 263 16.26 0.57 -14.28
CA LEU A 263 16.20 -0.68 -15.04
C LEU A 263 15.39 -0.50 -16.31
N TRP A 264 14.23 0.17 -16.23
CA TRP A 264 13.37 0.47 -17.37
C TRP A 264 14.11 1.24 -18.46
N ARG A 265 14.79 2.33 -18.10
CA ARG A 265 15.57 3.13 -19.07
C ARG A 265 16.70 2.38 -19.74
N ARG A 266 17.21 1.33 -19.09
CA ARG A 266 18.29 0.49 -19.60
C ARG A 266 17.76 -0.71 -20.41
N GLY A 267 16.45 -0.89 -20.53
CA GLY A 267 15.84 -2.07 -21.16
C GLY A 267 16.18 -3.35 -20.41
N ARG A 268 16.22 -3.29 -19.06
CA ARG A 268 16.61 -4.41 -18.17
C ARG A 268 15.52 -4.76 -17.16
N LEU A 269 14.34 -4.18 -17.29
CA LEU A 269 13.20 -4.47 -16.44
C LEU A 269 12.29 -5.42 -17.20
N GLU A 270 12.31 -6.69 -16.83
CA GLU A 270 11.55 -7.78 -17.45
C GLU A 270 10.37 -8.19 -16.57
#